data_AF-A0A498Q211-F1
#
_entry.id   AF-A0A498Q211-F1
#
_cell.length_a   1.000
_cell.length_b   1.000
_cell.length_c   1.000
_cell.angle_alpha   90.00
_cell.angle_beta   90.00
_cell.angle_gamma   90.00
#
_symmetry.space_group_name_H-M   'P 1'
#
loop_
_entity.id
_entity.type
_entity.pdbx_description
1 polymer ?
#
loop_
_entity_poly.entity_id
_entity_poly.type
_entity_poly.pdbx_seq_one_letter_code
_entity_poly.pdbx_strand_id
1 'polypeptide(L)'
;MIAFEVPVPDVEAAFVLKMLARTVRDSERDLQDIETLLEIVASQPEYRASPWRLDEPKITKAGERGDAARVAAQMISSPPTRVPARVRALLRRHVAIVSR
;
A
#
# COMPACT_ATOMS: atom_id res chain seq x y z
N MET A 1 30.75 2.55 17.49
CA MET A 1 29.64 2.38 16.53
C MET A 1 28.51 3.25 17.03
N ILE A 2 28.17 4.33 16.32
CA ILE A 2 27.09 5.24 16.70
C ILE A 2 25.84 4.70 16.00
N ALA A 3 24.89 4.19 16.79
CA ALA A 3 23.55 3.84 16.34
C ALA A 3 22.57 4.82 17.00
N PHE A 4 21.57 5.27 16.25
CA PHE A 4 20.49 6.08 16.77
C PHE A 4 19.16 5.46 16.38
N GLU A 5 18.21 5.46 17.31
CA GLU A 5 16.86 4.94 17.10
C GLU A 5 15.96 6.07 16.60
N VAL A 6 15.17 5.77 15.56
CA VAL A 6 14.19 6.70 14.99
C VAL A 6 12.83 6.05 14.95
N PRO A 7 11.78 6.72 15.46
CA PRO A 7 10.43 6.28 15.21
C PRO A 7 10.11 6.50 13.73
N VAL A 8 9.94 5.41 13.00
CA VAL A 8 9.46 5.42 11.62
C VAL A 8 8.03 4.87 11.59
N PRO A 9 7.16 5.37 10.69
CA PRO A 9 5.85 4.76 10.51
C PRO A 9 6.02 3.31 10.06
N ASP A 10 5.13 2.45 10.55
CA ASP A 10 5.06 1.06 10.09
C ASP A 10 4.69 1.00 8.59
N VAL A 11 5.04 -0.11 7.93
CA VAL A 11 4.85 -0.33 6.50
C VAL A 11 3.39 -0.13 6.09
N GLU A 12 2.45 -0.63 6.90
CA GLU A 12 1.01 -0.47 6.64
C GLU A 12 0.59 1.01 6.71
N ALA A 13 1.04 1.75 7.72
CA ALA A 13 0.72 3.16 7.86
C ALA A 13 1.33 4.00 6.72
N ALA A 14 2.58 3.73 6.36
CA ALA A 14 3.24 4.37 5.22
C ALA A 14 2.49 4.10 3.90
N PHE A 15 2.04 2.87 3.69
CA PHE A 15 1.23 2.51 2.52
C PHE A 15 -0.11 3.27 2.51
N VAL A 16 -0.85 3.28 3.63
CA VAL A 16 -2.13 4.01 3.72
C VAL A 16 -1.92 5.49 3.39
N LEU A 17 -0.92 6.13 3.96
CA LEU A 17 -0.60 7.55 3.69
C LEU A 17 -0.30 7.79 2.20
N LYS A 18 0.47 6.90 1.56
CA LYS A 18 0.76 7.00 0.12
C LYS A 18 -0.48 6.84 -0.75
N MET A 19 -1.37 5.90 -0.39
CA MET A 19 -2.62 5.70 -1.10
C MET A 19 -3.57 6.90 -0.95
N LEU A 20 -3.65 7.49 0.25
CA LEU A 20 -4.43 8.70 0.48
C LEU A 20 -3.86 9.90 -0.27
N ALA A 21 -2.54 10.08 -0.32
CA ALA A 21 -1.91 11.13 -1.10
C ALA A 21 -2.27 11.04 -2.60
N ARG A 22 -2.42 9.82 -3.13
CA ARG A 22 -2.84 9.62 -4.53
C ARG A 22 -4.26 10.08 -4.86
N THR A 23 -5.09 10.36 -3.86
CA THR A 23 -6.43 10.94 -4.08
C THR A 23 -6.37 12.41 -4.51
N VAL A 24 -5.29 13.11 -4.18
CA VAL A 24 -5.11 14.54 -4.47
C VAL A 24 -4.01 14.83 -5.48
N ARG A 25 -3.16 13.85 -5.80
CA ARG A 25 -2.10 14.00 -6.81
C ARG A 25 -1.80 12.68 -7.52
N ASP A 26 -1.38 12.75 -8.78
CA ASP A 26 -0.80 11.61 -9.49
C ASP A 26 0.71 11.83 -9.62
N SER A 27 1.49 11.06 -8.86
CA SER A 27 2.95 11.17 -8.83
C SER A 27 3.59 9.82 -9.07
N GLU A 28 4.52 9.77 -10.03
CA GLU A 28 5.38 8.61 -10.29
C GLU A 28 6.20 8.21 -9.05
N ARG A 29 6.61 9.19 -8.24
CA ARG A 29 7.35 8.93 -7.01
C ARG A 29 6.51 8.17 -6.00
N ASP A 30 5.24 8.55 -5.83
CA ASP A 30 4.33 7.82 -4.95
C ASP A 30 4.06 6.41 -5.47
N LEU A 31 4.02 6.21 -6.79
CA LEU A 31 3.87 4.89 -7.39
C LEU A 31 5.07 3.98 -7.08
N GLN A 32 6.30 4.50 -7.19
CA GLN A 32 7.52 3.77 -6.84
C GLN A 32 7.58 3.43 -5.35
N ASP A 33 7.17 4.36 -4.49
CA ASP A 33 7.11 4.13 -3.04
C ASP A 33 6.07 3.03 -2.70
N ILE A 34 4.90 3.04 -3.35
CA ILE A 34 3.88 2.01 -3.19
C ILE A 34 4.39 0.63 -3.62
N GLU A 35 5.09 0.55 -4.75
CA GLU A 35 5.71 -0.70 -5.20
C GLU A 35 6.69 -1.23 -4.15
N THR A 36 7.59 -0.36 -3.67
CA THR A 36 8.60 -0.71 -2.66
C THR A 36 7.96 -1.23 -1.38
N LEU A 37 6.92 -0.56 -0.88
CA LEU A 37 6.19 -0.98 0.33
C LEU A 37 5.52 -2.34 0.14
N LEU A 38 4.91 -2.59 -1.03
CA LEU A 38 4.30 -3.89 -1.33
C LEU A 38 5.33 -5.01 -1.47
N GLU A 39 6.52 -4.72 -1.98
CA GLU A 39 7.62 -5.69 -2.04
C GLU A 39 8.11 -6.06 -0.63
N ILE A 40 8.20 -5.08 0.28
CA ILE A 40 8.50 -5.34 1.69
C ILE A 40 7.45 -6.28 2.29
N VAL A 41 6.16 -6.00 2.07
CA VAL A 41 5.06 -6.88 2.52
C VAL A 41 5.17 -8.29 1.94
N ALA A 42 5.59 -8.42 0.69
CA ALA A 42 5.67 -9.70 -0.01
C ALA A 42 6.89 -10.56 0.38
N SER A 43 8.01 -9.95 0.79
CA SER A 43 9.30 -10.63 0.87
C SER A 43 10.10 -10.42 2.15
N GLN A 44 9.76 -9.41 2.95
CA GLN A 44 10.58 -8.92 4.07
C GLN A 44 9.71 -8.74 5.32
N PRO A 45 9.12 -9.83 5.86
CA PRO A 45 8.21 -9.77 7.00
C PRO A 45 8.82 -9.14 8.26
N GLU A 46 10.15 -9.24 8.43
CA GLU A 46 10.94 -8.74 9.55
C GLU A 46 11.07 -7.21 9.61
N TYR A 47 10.83 -6.51 8.49
CA TYR A 47 10.84 -5.05 8.44
C TYR A 47 9.51 -4.42 8.88
N ARG A 48 8.51 -5.23 9.24
CA ARG A 48 7.20 -4.77 9.68
C ARG A 48 7.17 -4.71 11.20
N ALA A 49 6.83 -3.55 11.74
CA ALA A 49 6.64 -3.39 13.18
C ALA A 49 5.32 -4.00 13.65
N SER A 50 4.31 -4.11 12.77
CA SER A 50 3.04 -4.77 13.03
C SER A 50 2.65 -5.73 11.90
N PRO A 51 1.72 -6.68 12.15
CA PRO A 51 1.16 -7.50 11.08
C PRO A 51 0.53 -6.64 9.99
N TRP A 52 0.69 -7.07 8.74
CA TRP A 52 -0.07 -6.50 7.62
C TRP A 52 -1.52 -7.00 7.68
N ARG A 53 -2.48 -6.07 7.59
CA ARG A 53 -3.92 -6.33 7.77
C ARG A 53 -4.77 -5.80 6.64
N LEU A 54 -4.18 -5.10 5.67
CA LEU A 54 -4.91 -4.60 4.51
C LEU A 54 -5.38 -5.73 3.57
N ASP A 55 -4.95 -6.97 3.78
CA ASP A 55 -5.49 -8.18 3.16
C ASP A 55 -6.72 -8.76 3.90
N GLU A 56 -7.11 -8.20 5.05
CA GLU A 56 -8.31 -8.58 5.78
C GLU A 56 -9.54 -7.75 5.33
N PRO A 57 -10.56 -8.36 4.71
CA PRO A 57 -11.73 -7.60 4.22
C PRO A 57 -12.52 -6.88 5.30
N LYS A 58 -12.46 -7.32 6.56
CA LYS A 58 -13.12 -6.65 7.69
C LYS A 58 -12.45 -5.32 8.04
N ILE A 59 -11.13 -5.25 7.84
CA ILE A 59 -10.30 -4.09 8.17
C ILE A 59 -10.36 -3.04 7.06
N THR A 60 -10.52 -3.46 5.80
CA THR A 60 -10.66 -2.55 4.66
C THR A 60 -12.09 -2.06 4.41
N LYS A 61 -13.05 -2.32 5.29
CA LYS A 61 -14.45 -1.87 5.10
C LYS A 61 -14.64 -0.36 5.18
N ALA A 62 -13.89 0.32 6.05
CA ALA A 62 -14.11 1.72 6.38
C ALA A 62 -12.83 2.41 6.88
N GLY A 63 -12.92 3.74 7.07
CA GLY A 63 -11.81 4.59 7.48
C GLY A 63 -10.68 4.64 6.45
N GLU A 64 -9.53 5.15 6.88
CA GLU A 64 -8.36 5.38 6.04
C GLU A 64 -7.87 4.12 5.32
N ARG A 65 -7.95 2.95 5.98
CA ARG A 65 -7.62 1.65 5.36
C ARG A 65 -8.60 1.28 4.25
N GLY A 66 -9.90 1.56 4.44
CA GLY A 66 -10.90 1.38 3.40
C GLY A 66 -10.72 2.37 2.25
N ASP A 67 -10.38 3.62 2.55
CA ASP A 67 -10.05 4.62 1.53
C ASP A 67 -8.83 4.19 0.69
N ALA A 68 -7.77 3.72 1.34
CA ALA A 68 -6.60 3.15 0.68
C ALA A 68 -6.96 1.95 -0.20
N ALA A 69 -7.80 1.03 0.28
CA ALA A 69 -8.28 -0.11 -0.49
C ALA A 69 -9.11 0.29 -1.73
N ARG A 70 -9.88 1.37 -1.66
CA ARG A 70 -10.61 1.90 -2.82
C ARG A 70 -9.66 2.50 -3.87
N VAL A 71 -8.63 3.22 -3.44
CA VAL A 71 -7.58 3.69 -4.35
C VAL A 71 -6.82 2.49 -4.97
N ALA A 72 -6.54 1.44 -4.19
CA ALA A 72 -5.93 0.21 -4.70
C ALA A 72 -6.78 -0.41 -5.82
N ALA A 73 -8.10 -0.50 -5.62
CA ALA A 73 -9.03 -1.03 -6.63
C ALA A 73 -9.01 -0.21 -7.94
N GLN A 74 -8.92 1.12 -7.83
CA GLN A 74 -8.78 2.00 -9.00
C GLN A 74 -7.45 1.77 -9.73
N MET A 75 -6.34 1.66 -8.98
CA MET A 75 -5.02 1.38 -9.55
C MET A 75 -4.96 0.00 -10.22
N ILE A 76 -5.58 -1.01 -9.64
CA ILE A 76 -5.69 -2.37 -10.19
C ILE A 76 -6.45 -2.38 -11.53
N SER A 77 -7.43 -1.50 -11.67
CA SER A 77 -8.26 -1.33 -12.87
C SER A 77 -7.65 -0.37 -13.90
N SER A 78 -6.56 0.32 -13.56
CA SER A 78 -5.89 1.27 -14.43
C SER A 78 -5.07 0.56 -15.53
N PRO A 79 -4.87 1.20 -16.70
CA PRO A 79 -4.11 0.59 -17.79
C PRO A 79 -2.63 0.40 -17.42
N PRO A 80 -1.92 -0.55 -18.05
CA PRO A 80 -0.49 -0.79 -17.79
C PRO A 80 0.43 0.40 -18.04
N THR A 81 0.01 1.34 -18.90
CA THR A 81 0.72 2.58 -19.17
C THR A 81 0.70 3.57 -18.00
N ARG A 82 -0.22 3.40 -17.04
CA ARG A 82 -0.35 4.26 -15.85
C ARG A 82 0.04 3.56 -14.56
N VAL A 83 -0.28 2.28 -14.44
CA VAL A 83 0.11 1.47 -13.28
C VAL A 83 0.73 0.17 -13.80
N PRO A 84 2.03 -0.09 -13.58
CA PRO A 84 2.71 -1.28 -14.08
C PRO A 84 2.04 -2.60 -13.66
N ALA A 85 2.15 -3.63 -14.51
CA ALA A 85 1.50 -4.92 -14.27
C ALA A 85 1.90 -5.57 -12.94
N ARG A 86 3.17 -5.42 -12.56
CA ARG A 86 3.72 -5.90 -11.29
C ARG A 86 3.02 -5.26 -10.10
N VAL A 87 2.92 -3.93 -10.07
CA VAL A 87 2.23 -3.18 -9.01
C VAL A 87 0.77 -3.62 -8.90
N ARG A 88 0.06 -3.74 -10.03
CA ARG A 88 -1.33 -4.24 -10.02
C ARG A 88 -1.44 -5.66 -9.46
N ALA A 89 -0.47 -6.54 -9.74
CA ALA A 89 -0.45 -7.90 -9.21
C ALA A 89 -0.19 -7.93 -7.70
N LEU A 90 0.75 -7.11 -7.22
CA LEU A 90 1.04 -6.96 -5.79
C LEU A 90 -0.17 -6.41 -5.02
N LEU A 91 -0.83 -5.37 -5.55
CA LEU A 91 -2.05 -4.82 -4.96
C LEU A 91 -3.16 -5.87 -4.87
N ARG A 92 -3.39 -6.66 -5.93
CA ARG A 92 -4.38 -7.76 -5.90
C ARG A 92 -4.06 -8.82 -4.84
N ARG A 93 -2.78 -9.08 -4.60
CA ARG A 93 -2.33 -10.10 -3.64
C ARG A 93 -2.42 -9.64 -2.19
N HIS A 94 -2.13 -8.36 -1.93
CA HIS A 94 -1.91 -7.85 -0.58
C HIS A 94 -2.98 -6.86 -0.11
N VAL A 95 -3.95 -6.47 -0.94
CA VAL A 95 -5.01 -5.56 -0.53
C VAL A 95 -6.37 -6.18 -0.79
N ALA A 96 -7.16 -6.35 0.27
CA ALA A 96 -8.54 -6.77 0.20
C ALA A 96 -9.39 -5.65 -0.41
N ILE A 97 -9.80 -5.88 -1.66
CA ILE A 97 -10.70 -4.98 -2.37
C ILE A 97 -12.13 -5.23 -1.87
N VAL A 98 -12.79 -4.18 -1.39
CA VAL A 98 -14.22 -4.21 -1.11
C VAL A 98 -14.95 -3.99 -2.42
N SER A 99 -15.50 -5.05 -3.01
CA SER A 99 -16.53 -4.91 -4.04
C SER A 99 -17.75 -4.23 -3.42
N ARG A 100 -18.29 -3.21 -4.10
CA ARG A 100 -19.57 -2.60 -3.72
C ARG A 100 -20.71 -3.60 -3.88
#